data_AF-A0A7W1SJM8-F1
#
_entry.id   AF-A0A7W1SJM8-F1
#
_cell.length_a   1.000
_cell.length_b   1.000
_cell.length_c   1.000
_cell.angle_alpha   90.00
_cell.angle_beta   90.00
_cell.angle_gamma   90.00
#
_symmetry.space_group_name_H-M   'P 1'
#
loop_
_entity.id
_entity.type
_entity.pdbx_description
1 polymer ?
#
loop_
_entity_poly.entity_id
_entity_poly.type
_entity_poly.pdbx_seq_one_letter_code
_entity_poly.pdbx_strand_id
1 'polypeptide(L)'
;MVTLATVVLVVTVAAAASAATLALSRRRSRGSIEPDDAVQPATRSLETYGPGRLLRTTIEQALPSHLSRKHLEQVEQVESDSDRVILERFLADVRDLVAADEAVFWVWVEDRDALRPWAWSTPSVERPQHFRMGDWGPLVQWSAQERLMHTAGADPAFPQLAVAPVMAGDRLHGVVSVTSAAGLSIGKVAVRQWLPRHADHVAKLAFLFETRRGYSQHMRQGQALLRAADQIRAHKSPETLAQALCMTALEVTSASEAALVRWDASSGTGEVQYASSSLGVGAGFNVAPDSLVARTCVDGLPIVLEDASTLLRNEVFGPGDGFTRAGSAAVIPIVRDDVCLGALVIAAVEEGAISNDEARNVGLLGAIGIAALELVWGIEEVDRRARIDSLTGLSNRRAFEEHLQRIIAETDRFGGCGSLVLVDLDHFKSVNDTYGHQAGDQVLRQVARALTDGVRTVDVCARYGGEELAILLPQTGIDGARDLAERLRVAIADKVVRVNGEEIRVTASFGVASYPDPVKVKESLFPAADRALYAAKHDGRNCVRSAGVSHESA
;
A
#
# COMPACT_ATOMS: atom_id res chain seq x y z
N MET A 1 14.87 8.03 33.99
CA MET A 1 13.93 9.17 34.04
C MET A 1 13.48 9.66 32.66
N VAL A 2 14.23 9.43 31.57
CA VAL A 2 13.79 9.78 30.19
C VAL A 2 12.64 8.88 29.68
N THR A 3 12.52 7.65 30.16
CA THR A 3 11.45 6.70 29.78
C THR A 3 10.07 7.08 30.29
N LEU A 4 9.97 7.81 31.40
CA LEU A 4 8.67 8.23 31.96
C LEU A 4 8.10 9.45 31.22
N ALA A 5 8.94 10.36 30.74
CA ALA A 5 8.51 11.58 30.06
C ALA A 5 7.90 11.29 28.68
N THR A 6 8.45 10.33 27.93
CA THR A 6 7.92 9.93 26.61
C THR A 6 6.60 9.15 26.74
N VAL A 7 6.46 8.32 27.77
CA VAL A 7 5.20 7.63 28.08
C VAL A 7 4.12 8.62 28.51
N VAL A 8 4.47 9.63 29.31
CA VAL A 8 3.51 10.68 29.72
C VAL A 8 3.05 11.52 28.52
N LEU A 9 3.92 11.83 27.56
CA LEU A 9 3.57 12.58 26.35
C LEU A 9 2.62 11.79 25.40
N VAL A 10 2.88 10.50 25.20
CA VAL A 10 2.03 9.63 24.36
C VAL A 10 0.67 9.39 25.02
N VAL A 11 0.63 9.21 26.35
CA VAL A 11 -0.62 9.05 27.10
C VAL A 11 -1.42 10.37 27.15
N THR A 12 -0.77 11.54 27.22
CA THR A 12 -1.49 12.83 27.18
C THR A 12 -2.06 13.15 25.80
N VAL A 13 -1.38 12.78 24.70
CA VAL A 13 -1.91 12.94 23.34
C VAL A 13 -3.08 11.98 23.07
N ALA A 14 -2.99 10.72 23.53
CA ALA A 14 -4.08 9.75 23.40
C ALA A 14 -5.31 10.11 24.28
N ALA A 15 -5.07 10.67 25.48
CA ALA A 15 -6.13 11.17 26.35
C ALA A 15 -6.80 12.44 25.80
N ALA A 16 -6.04 13.34 25.15
CA ALA A 16 -6.58 14.52 24.49
C ALA A 16 -7.46 14.17 23.27
N ALA A 17 -7.07 13.14 22.50
CA ALA A 17 -7.87 12.61 21.40
C ALA A 17 -9.18 11.96 21.90
N SER A 18 -9.14 11.18 22.98
CA SER A 18 -10.35 10.60 23.58
C SER A 18 -11.26 11.66 24.23
N ALA A 19 -10.70 12.70 24.84
CA ALA A 19 -11.46 13.81 25.41
C ALA A 19 -12.14 14.68 24.33
N ALA A 20 -11.50 14.86 23.16
CA ALA A 20 -12.11 15.54 22.02
C ALA A 20 -13.31 14.76 21.46
N THR A 21 -13.21 13.42 21.36
CA THR A 21 -14.30 12.55 20.92
C THR A 21 -15.46 12.50 21.92
N LEU A 22 -15.18 12.55 23.22
CA LEU A 22 -16.19 12.64 24.29
C LEU A 22 -16.82 14.04 24.42
N ALA A 23 -16.08 15.10 24.10
CA ALA A 23 -16.61 16.47 24.06
C ALA A 23 -17.51 16.70 22.84
N LEU A 24 -17.19 16.07 21.70
CA LEU A 24 -18.02 16.08 20.49
C LEU A 24 -19.32 15.25 20.67
N SER A 25 -19.29 14.17 21.45
CA SER A 25 -20.50 13.38 21.73
C SER A 25 -21.43 14.03 22.77
N ARG A 26 -20.91 14.83 23.71
CA ARG A 26 -21.71 15.54 24.73
C ARG A 26 -22.27 16.89 24.28
N ARG A 27 -21.71 17.53 23.24
CA ARG A 27 -22.21 18.82 22.73
C ARG A 27 -23.52 18.76 21.93
N ARG A 28 -24.08 17.57 21.67
CA ARG A 28 -25.44 17.42 21.10
C ARG A 28 -26.56 17.33 22.15
N SER A 29 -26.25 17.45 23.45
CA SER A 29 -27.28 17.40 24.52
C SER A 29 -27.01 18.37 25.69
N ARG A 30 -27.05 19.68 25.43
CA ARG A 30 -27.57 20.72 26.37
C ARG A 30 -27.28 22.12 25.83
N GLY A 31 -28.28 22.99 25.92
CA GLY A 31 -28.22 24.38 25.48
C GLY A 31 -27.32 25.27 26.34
N SER A 32 -26.79 26.29 25.68
CA SER A 32 -26.51 27.65 26.15
C SER A 32 -25.92 27.85 27.55
N ILE A 33 -24.59 28.12 27.65
CA ILE A 33 -23.97 29.06 28.61
C ILE A 33 -22.68 29.66 27.98
N GLU A 34 -22.47 30.97 28.16
CA GLU A 34 -21.37 31.85 27.73
C GLU A 34 -19.98 31.55 28.35
N PRO A 35 -18.87 32.13 27.81
CA PRO A 35 -17.50 31.78 28.21
C PRO A 35 -16.93 32.74 29.27
N ASP A 36 -16.18 32.20 30.25
CA ASP A 36 -15.19 33.01 30.96
C ASP A 36 -13.95 32.21 31.40
N ASP A 37 -12.84 32.94 31.37
CA ASP A 37 -11.49 32.71 31.89
C ASP A 37 -10.55 31.60 31.37
N ALA A 38 -9.44 32.11 30.84
CA ALA A 38 -8.24 31.43 30.38
C ALA A 38 -7.27 31.07 31.52
N VAL A 39 -6.63 29.91 31.42
CA VAL A 39 -5.44 29.57 32.23
C VAL A 39 -4.35 29.00 31.32
N GLN A 40 -3.27 29.76 31.15
CA GLN A 40 -2.01 29.33 30.54
C GLN A 40 -1.21 28.43 31.51
N PRO A 41 -0.34 27.52 31.01
CA PRO A 41 0.82 27.11 31.76
C PRO A 41 2.15 27.47 31.05
N ALA A 42 2.95 28.18 31.86
CA ALA A 42 4.36 28.52 31.77
C ALA A 42 5.28 27.56 31.00
N THR A 43 6.04 28.14 30.08
CA THR A 43 7.28 27.61 29.51
C THR A 43 8.43 27.78 30.52
N ARG A 44 9.13 26.70 30.86
CA ARG A 44 10.46 26.78 31.49
C ARG A 44 11.46 25.91 30.74
N SER A 45 12.49 26.59 30.26
CA SER A 45 13.64 26.15 29.50
C SER A 45 14.50 25.15 30.26
N LEU A 46 14.90 24.07 29.60
CA LEU A 46 15.98 23.19 30.03
C LEU A 46 16.92 22.98 28.83
N GLU A 47 17.91 23.87 28.72
CA GLU A 47 19.13 23.61 27.97
C GLU A 47 20.11 22.81 28.82
N THR A 48 21.03 22.13 28.12
CA THR A 48 22.25 21.43 28.56
C THR A 48 22.08 20.03 29.16
N TYR A 49 22.38 19.00 28.36
CA TYR A 49 23.43 17.99 28.58
C TYR A 49 23.44 16.99 27.40
N GLY A 50 24.48 17.04 26.55
CA GLY A 50 24.86 15.93 25.67
C GLY A 50 25.64 14.87 26.48
N PRO A 51 25.53 13.56 26.17
CA PRO A 51 26.22 12.99 25.02
C PRO A 51 25.41 11.90 24.30
N GLY A 52 24.92 12.18 23.09
CA GLY A 52 24.09 11.24 22.29
C GLY A 52 24.77 10.66 21.05
N ARG A 53 26.10 10.75 20.92
CA ARG A 53 26.80 10.40 19.67
C ARG A 53 27.34 8.97 19.56
N LEU A 54 27.12 8.12 20.57
CA LEU A 54 27.62 6.73 20.60
C LEU A 54 26.55 5.64 20.62
N LEU A 55 25.26 5.99 20.68
CA LEU A 55 24.15 5.01 20.71
C LEU A 55 23.48 4.77 19.35
N ARG A 56 23.82 5.56 18.33
CA ARG A 56 23.19 5.46 16.99
C ARG A 56 23.72 4.28 16.18
N THR A 57 25.00 3.96 16.32
CA THR A 57 25.68 2.92 15.51
C THR A 57 25.43 1.49 15.99
N THR A 58 25.02 1.26 17.24
CA THR A 58 24.79 -0.11 17.76
C THR A 58 23.35 -0.58 17.59
N ILE A 59 22.37 0.33 17.48
CA ILE A 59 20.96 -0.03 17.26
C ILE A 59 20.66 -0.28 15.77
N GLU A 60 21.37 0.40 14.86
CA GLU A 60 21.22 0.18 13.40
C GLU A 60 21.79 -1.16 12.92
N GLN A 61 22.67 -1.82 13.69
CA GLN A 61 23.34 -3.07 13.27
C GLN A 61 22.69 -4.36 13.80
N ALA A 62 21.59 -4.30 14.56
CA ALA A 62 21.04 -5.47 15.26
C ALA A 62 19.59 -5.85 14.88
N LEU A 63 18.97 -5.22 13.89
CA LEU A 63 17.61 -5.57 13.44
C LEU A 63 17.64 -6.02 11.99
N PRO A 64 17.34 -7.30 11.69
CA PRO A 64 17.26 -7.79 10.31
C PRO A 64 16.27 -6.93 9.52
N SER A 65 16.72 -6.37 8.41
CA SER A 65 16.01 -5.34 7.63
C SER A 65 14.80 -5.84 6.84
N HIS A 66 14.41 -7.12 6.96
CA HIS A 66 13.22 -7.68 6.31
C HIS A 66 12.70 -8.83 7.17
N LEU A 67 11.77 -8.55 8.10
CA LEU A 67 11.00 -9.62 8.74
C LEU A 67 9.90 -10.01 7.77
N SER A 68 10.19 -10.97 6.89
CA SER A 68 9.17 -11.59 6.04
C SER A 68 8.03 -12.17 6.88
N ARG A 69 6.82 -12.31 6.31
CA ARG A 69 5.67 -13.00 6.94
C ARG A 69 6.07 -14.32 7.62
N LYS A 70 6.97 -15.10 6.98
CA LYS A 70 7.54 -16.32 7.56
C LYS A 70 8.30 -16.09 8.88
N HIS A 71 9.03 -14.99 9.04
CA HIS A 71 9.68 -14.66 10.30
C HIS A 71 8.68 -14.20 11.37
N LEU A 72 7.63 -13.47 10.99
CA LEU A 72 6.57 -13.07 11.93
C LEU A 72 5.77 -14.29 12.41
N GLU A 73 5.37 -15.17 11.49
CA GLU A 73 4.76 -16.47 11.79
C GLU A 73 5.70 -17.33 12.65
N GLN A 74 7.01 -17.34 12.38
CA GLN A 74 7.97 -18.05 13.22
C GLN A 74 8.06 -17.47 14.63
N VAL A 75 8.04 -16.14 14.79
CA VAL A 75 8.08 -15.51 16.11
C VAL A 75 6.79 -15.81 16.87
N GLU A 76 5.62 -15.73 16.23
CA GLU A 76 4.33 -16.06 16.84
C GLU A 76 4.22 -17.55 17.19
N GLN A 77 4.75 -18.41 16.32
CA GLN A 77 4.84 -19.85 16.57
C GLN A 77 5.76 -20.13 17.77
N VAL A 78 6.92 -19.48 17.85
CA VAL A 78 7.87 -19.60 18.97
C VAL A 78 7.27 -19.06 20.28
N GLU A 79 6.58 -17.92 20.24
CA GLU A 79 5.87 -17.35 21.39
C GLU A 79 4.75 -18.29 21.86
N SER A 80 3.99 -18.89 20.92
CA SER A 80 2.92 -19.83 21.22
C SER A 80 3.43 -21.18 21.73
N ASP A 81 4.54 -21.69 21.18
CA ASP A 81 5.20 -22.89 21.66
C ASP A 81 5.76 -22.67 23.07
N SER A 82 6.30 -21.48 23.35
CA SER A 82 6.77 -21.10 24.69
C SER A 82 5.63 -21.07 25.72
N ASP A 83 4.46 -20.49 25.37
CA ASP A 83 3.27 -20.49 26.23
C ASP A 83 2.77 -21.91 26.51
N ARG A 84 2.70 -22.73 25.46
CA ARG A 84 2.26 -24.11 25.55
C ARG A 84 3.15 -24.91 26.50
N VAL A 85 4.49 -24.79 26.39
CA VAL A 85 5.44 -25.49 27.28
C VAL A 85 5.24 -25.11 28.75
N ILE A 86 4.96 -23.85 29.05
CA ILE A 86 4.67 -23.41 30.43
C ILE A 86 3.40 -24.10 30.95
N LEU A 87 2.35 -24.15 30.12
CA LEU A 87 1.10 -24.77 30.51
C LEU A 87 1.19 -26.30 30.61
N GLU A 88 1.90 -26.96 29.70
CA GLU A 88 2.15 -28.41 29.75
C GLU A 88 2.86 -28.81 31.04
N ARG A 89 3.86 -28.02 31.47
CA ARG A 89 4.55 -28.23 32.74
C ARG A 89 3.62 -28.06 33.93
N PHE A 90 2.79 -27.02 33.94
CA PHE A 90 1.79 -26.83 34.99
C PHE A 90 0.77 -27.98 35.04
N LEU A 91 0.31 -28.46 33.87
CA LEU A 91 -0.61 -29.59 33.79
C LEU A 91 0.05 -30.91 34.25
N ALA A 92 1.36 -31.08 34.03
CA ALA A 92 2.10 -32.21 34.60
C ALA A 92 2.11 -32.16 36.13
N ASP A 93 2.34 -30.99 36.73
CA ASP A 93 2.25 -30.82 38.19
C ASP A 93 0.83 -31.14 38.70
N VAL A 94 -0.21 -30.66 38.00
CA VAL A 94 -1.63 -30.97 38.30
C VAL A 94 -1.89 -32.47 38.25
N ARG A 95 -1.42 -33.16 37.21
CA ARG A 95 -1.55 -34.62 37.06
C ARG A 95 -0.91 -35.35 38.23
N ASP A 96 0.34 -35.01 38.55
CA ASP A 96 1.16 -35.73 39.52
C ASP A 96 0.61 -35.58 40.94
N LEU A 97 0.04 -34.42 41.28
CA LEU A 97 -0.59 -34.16 42.59
C LEU A 97 -1.75 -35.11 42.92
N VAL A 98 -2.40 -35.69 41.91
CA VAL A 98 -3.57 -36.57 42.08
C VAL A 98 -3.36 -37.96 41.51
N ALA A 99 -2.09 -38.31 41.22
CA ALA A 99 -1.68 -39.55 40.58
C ALA A 99 -2.56 -39.90 39.35
N ALA A 100 -2.85 -38.89 38.53
CA ALA A 100 -3.60 -39.07 37.30
C ALA A 100 -2.71 -39.61 36.18
N ASP A 101 -3.33 -40.18 35.15
CA ASP A 101 -2.63 -40.57 33.93
C ASP A 101 -2.40 -39.34 33.04
N GLU A 102 -3.33 -38.39 33.05
CA GLU A 102 -3.26 -37.22 32.17
C GLU A 102 -4.11 -36.04 32.68
N ALA A 103 -3.60 -34.84 32.47
CA ALA A 103 -4.33 -33.58 32.58
C ALA A 103 -4.29 -32.86 31.22
N VAL A 104 -5.43 -32.30 30.79
CA VAL A 104 -5.59 -31.64 29.50
C VAL A 104 -6.29 -30.31 29.71
N PHE A 105 -5.82 -29.25 29.05
CA PHE A 105 -6.55 -28.01 28.91
C PHE A 105 -7.14 -27.88 27.51
N TRP A 106 -8.45 -27.65 27.48
CA TRP A 106 -9.28 -27.55 26.30
C TRP A 106 -9.66 -26.09 26.11
N VAL A 107 -9.31 -25.49 24.98
CA VAL A 107 -9.68 -24.10 24.66
C VAL A 107 -11.07 -24.08 24.04
N TRP A 108 -11.91 -23.16 24.52
CA TRP A 108 -13.21 -22.87 23.94
C TRP A 108 -13.07 -22.01 22.69
N VAL A 109 -13.72 -22.42 21.60
CA VAL A 109 -13.76 -21.68 20.34
C VAL A 109 -15.20 -21.22 20.13
N GLU A 110 -15.47 -19.93 20.40
CA GLU A 110 -16.82 -19.36 20.39
C GLU A 110 -17.54 -19.56 19.03
N ASP A 111 -16.86 -19.27 17.91
CA ASP A 111 -17.44 -19.38 16.56
C ASP A 111 -17.88 -20.80 16.17
N ARG A 112 -17.34 -21.82 16.85
CA ARG A 112 -17.57 -23.23 16.52
C ARG A 112 -18.36 -23.98 17.59
N ASP A 113 -18.71 -23.31 18.69
CA ASP A 113 -19.34 -23.90 19.88
C ASP A 113 -18.65 -25.22 20.30
N ALA A 114 -17.31 -25.23 20.22
CA ALA A 114 -16.50 -26.45 20.30
C ALA A 114 -15.23 -26.27 21.14
N LEU A 115 -14.79 -27.36 21.76
CA LEU A 115 -13.55 -27.45 22.52
C LEU A 115 -12.46 -28.15 21.71
N ARG A 116 -11.26 -27.56 21.71
CA ARG A 116 -10.05 -28.20 21.15
C ARG A 116 -8.98 -28.39 22.22
N PRO A 117 -8.25 -29.52 22.25
CA PRO A 117 -7.13 -29.68 23.15
C PRO A 117 -6.02 -28.69 22.76
N TRP A 118 -5.49 -27.94 23.73
CA TRP A 118 -4.42 -26.96 23.49
C TRP A 118 -3.09 -27.36 24.13
N ALA A 119 -3.13 -27.89 25.34
CA ALA A 119 -1.96 -28.38 26.07
C ALA A 119 -2.35 -29.59 26.93
N TRP A 120 -1.40 -30.50 27.15
CA TRP A 120 -1.63 -31.69 27.97
C TRP A 120 -0.35 -32.15 28.67
N SER A 121 -0.50 -32.86 29.79
CA SER A 121 0.60 -33.24 30.68
C SER A 121 1.50 -34.37 30.17
N THR A 122 1.04 -35.13 29.17
CA THR A 122 1.79 -36.25 28.61
C THR A 122 2.65 -35.76 27.45
N PRO A 123 3.94 -36.11 27.38
CA PRO A 123 4.77 -35.72 26.25
C PRO A 123 4.32 -36.48 25.00
N SER A 124 3.43 -35.89 24.21
CA SER A 124 2.99 -36.36 22.90
C SER A 124 2.92 -35.17 21.96
N VAL A 125 3.24 -35.38 20.68
CA VAL A 125 3.30 -34.31 19.68
C VAL A 125 1.93 -34.04 19.03
N GLU A 126 0.99 -34.99 19.09
CA GLU A 126 -0.24 -34.91 18.29
C GLU A 126 -1.55 -34.83 19.10
N ARG A 127 -1.70 -35.53 20.23
CA ARG A 127 -2.96 -35.55 20.99
C ARG A 127 -2.81 -36.13 22.42
N PRO A 128 -3.78 -35.86 23.31
CA PRO A 128 -3.92 -36.57 24.59
C PRO A 128 -4.00 -38.09 24.40
N GLN A 129 -3.33 -38.86 25.25
CA GLN A 129 -3.19 -40.31 25.13
C GLN A 129 -4.14 -41.10 26.03
N HIS A 130 -4.46 -40.56 27.20
CA HIS A 130 -5.23 -41.26 28.24
C HIS A 130 -6.67 -40.73 28.32
N PHE A 131 -6.93 -39.56 27.74
CA PHE A 131 -8.28 -39.03 27.58
C PHE A 131 -9.05 -39.71 26.45
N ARG A 132 -10.12 -40.43 26.80
CA ARG A 132 -11.02 -41.09 25.84
C ARG A 132 -12.09 -40.13 25.35
N MET A 133 -11.89 -39.56 24.16
CA MET A 133 -12.79 -38.55 23.58
C MET A 133 -14.25 -39.03 23.49
N GLY A 134 -14.49 -40.28 23.07
CA GLY A 134 -15.85 -40.82 22.96
C GLY A 134 -16.59 -40.97 24.30
N ASP A 135 -15.84 -41.26 25.36
CA ASP A 135 -16.42 -41.51 26.70
C ASP A 135 -16.62 -40.19 27.46
N TRP A 136 -15.66 -39.26 27.33
CA TRP A 136 -15.54 -38.11 28.22
C TRP A 136 -15.72 -36.75 27.53
N GLY A 137 -15.61 -36.68 26.20
CA GLY A 137 -15.79 -35.46 25.42
C GLY A 137 -17.09 -34.70 25.71
N PRO A 138 -18.27 -35.38 25.75
CA PRO A 138 -19.54 -34.73 26.09
C PRO A 138 -19.54 -34.07 27.47
N LEU A 139 -18.82 -34.62 28.46
CA LEU A 139 -18.74 -34.04 29.80
C LEU A 139 -17.85 -32.80 29.85
N VAL A 140 -16.80 -32.74 29.02
CA VAL A 140 -15.96 -31.55 28.88
C VAL A 140 -16.78 -30.42 28.23
N GLN A 141 -17.52 -30.72 27.16
CA GLN A 141 -18.41 -29.75 26.52
C GLN A 141 -19.54 -29.28 27.45
N TRP A 142 -20.18 -30.21 28.17
CA TRP A 142 -21.18 -29.89 29.18
C TRP A 142 -20.61 -28.98 30.27
N SER A 143 -19.39 -29.25 30.75
CA SER A 143 -18.73 -28.44 31.78
C SER A 143 -18.48 -27.00 31.32
N ALA A 144 -18.14 -26.81 30.04
CA ALA A 144 -18.02 -25.49 29.43
C ALA A 144 -19.38 -24.77 29.35
N GLN A 145 -20.40 -25.44 28.80
CA GLN A 145 -21.73 -24.86 28.56
C GLN A 145 -22.44 -24.47 29.86
N GLU A 146 -22.44 -25.39 30.85
CA GLU A 146 -23.08 -25.15 32.14
C GLU A 146 -22.21 -24.34 33.11
N ARG A 147 -20.93 -24.14 32.78
CA ARG A 147 -19.94 -23.49 33.65
C ARG A 147 -19.88 -24.15 35.03
N LEU A 148 -20.03 -25.48 35.05
CA LEU A 148 -20.04 -26.30 36.25
C LEU A 148 -18.99 -27.39 36.16
N MET A 149 -18.38 -27.68 37.30
CA MET A 149 -17.42 -28.77 37.43
C MET A 149 -18.15 -30.12 37.54
N HIS A 150 -17.57 -31.18 36.96
CA HIS A 150 -18.13 -32.53 37.03
C HIS A 150 -17.07 -33.59 37.35
N THR A 151 -17.51 -34.72 37.90
CA THR A 151 -16.67 -35.91 38.14
C THR A 151 -17.40 -37.15 37.65
N ALA A 152 -16.73 -38.02 36.92
CA ALA A 152 -17.30 -39.27 36.43
C ALA A 152 -16.36 -40.45 36.67
N GLY A 153 -16.90 -41.67 36.70
CA GLY A 153 -16.15 -42.90 36.95
C GLY A 153 -17.03 -43.99 37.56
N ALA A 154 -16.56 -45.24 37.47
CA ALA A 154 -17.27 -46.39 38.03
C ALA A 154 -17.30 -46.39 39.57
N ASP A 155 -16.21 -45.94 40.22
CA ASP A 155 -16.14 -45.80 41.67
C ASP A 155 -16.62 -44.39 42.10
N PRO A 156 -17.70 -44.29 42.89
CA PRO A 156 -18.23 -43.02 43.36
C PRO A 156 -17.32 -42.32 44.40
N ALA A 157 -16.39 -43.02 45.04
CA ALA A 157 -15.41 -42.47 45.97
C ALA A 157 -14.18 -41.93 45.26
N PHE A 158 -13.70 -42.60 44.21
CA PHE A 158 -12.50 -42.26 43.45
C PHE A 158 -12.82 -42.11 41.96
N PRO A 159 -13.16 -40.89 41.49
CA PRO A 159 -13.59 -40.68 40.11
C PRO A 159 -12.44 -40.95 39.12
N GLN A 160 -12.77 -41.41 37.91
CA GLN A 160 -11.82 -41.63 36.82
C GLN A 160 -11.61 -40.37 35.97
N LEU A 161 -12.58 -39.45 35.98
CA LEU A 161 -12.55 -38.17 35.30
C LEU A 161 -12.97 -37.08 36.27
N ALA A 162 -12.26 -35.96 36.24
CA ALA A 162 -12.74 -34.69 36.77
C ALA A 162 -12.56 -33.59 35.73
N VAL A 163 -13.57 -32.74 35.58
CA VAL A 163 -13.55 -31.59 34.66
C VAL A 163 -13.97 -30.34 35.42
N ALA A 164 -13.32 -29.22 35.12
CA ALA A 164 -13.70 -27.92 35.66
C ALA A 164 -13.53 -26.83 34.60
N PRO A 165 -14.49 -25.88 34.52
CA PRO A 165 -14.38 -24.75 33.61
C PRO A 165 -13.27 -23.80 34.06
N VAL A 166 -12.59 -23.22 33.08
CA VAL A 166 -11.54 -22.21 33.26
C VAL A 166 -12.16 -20.85 32.99
N MET A 167 -12.45 -20.13 34.08
CA MET A 167 -13.18 -18.86 34.06
C MET A 167 -12.28 -17.71 34.48
N ALA A 168 -12.37 -16.58 33.77
CA ALA A 168 -11.84 -15.29 34.20
C ALA A 168 -13.00 -14.29 34.29
N GLY A 169 -13.50 -14.06 35.51
CA GLY A 169 -14.80 -13.40 35.67
C GLY A 169 -15.92 -14.23 35.01
N ASP A 170 -16.70 -13.61 34.13
CA ASP A 170 -17.77 -14.28 33.39
C ASP A 170 -17.32 -14.92 32.07
N ARG A 171 -16.05 -14.73 31.67
CA ARG A 171 -15.49 -15.24 30.42
C ARG A 171 -14.98 -16.67 30.59
N LEU A 172 -15.40 -17.56 29.69
CA LEU A 172 -14.92 -18.94 29.59
C LEU A 172 -13.70 -19.00 28.67
N HIS A 173 -12.52 -19.31 29.20
CA HIS A 173 -11.33 -19.57 28.38
C HIS A 173 -11.26 -21.03 27.91
N GLY A 174 -11.92 -21.94 28.61
CA GLY A 174 -11.82 -23.36 28.31
C GLY A 174 -12.22 -24.28 29.47
N VAL A 175 -11.74 -25.51 29.44
CA VAL A 175 -11.98 -26.54 30.47
C VAL A 175 -10.66 -27.24 30.78
N VAL A 176 -10.41 -27.54 32.05
CA VAL A 176 -9.35 -28.48 32.45
C VAL A 176 -9.99 -29.82 32.77
N SER A 177 -9.45 -30.89 32.19
CA SER A 177 -9.81 -32.26 32.55
C SER A 177 -8.62 -32.99 33.16
N VAL A 178 -8.88 -33.84 34.14
CA VAL A 178 -7.89 -34.76 34.72
C VAL A 178 -8.48 -36.17 34.70
N THR A 179 -7.71 -37.13 34.17
CA THR A 179 -8.15 -38.51 33.95
C THR A 179 -7.21 -39.53 34.55
N SER A 180 -7.77 -40.59 35.14
CA SER A 180 -7.05 -41.78 35.61
C SER A 180 -7.89 -43.03 35.38
N ALA A 181 -7.33 -44.03 34.71
CA ALA A 181 -7.96 -45.34 34.52
C ALA A 181 -8.16 -46.08 35.86
N ALA A 182 -7.22 -45.92 36.80
CA ALA A 182 -7.26 -46.50 38.14
C ALA A 182 -8.16 -45.71 39.12
N GLY A 183 -8.60 -44.52 38.74
CA GLY A 183 -9.26 -43.55 39.63
C GLY A 183 -8.25 -42.57 40.24
N LEU A 184 -8.66 -41.32 40.41
CA LEU A 184 -7.84 -40.27 41.02
C LEU A 184 -7.52 -40.63 42.48
N SER A 185 -6.29 -40.37 42.93
CA SER A 185 -5.85 -40.74 44.29
C SER A 185 -6.51 -39.93 45.40
N ILE A 186 -7.06 -38.76 45.03
CA ILE A 186 -7.85 -37.92 45.93
C ILE A 186 -9.34 -38.23 45.73
N GLY A 187 -10.06 -38.44 46.84
CA GLY A 187 -11.48 -38.79 46.79
C GLY A 187 -12.35 -37.67 46.18
N LYS A 188 -13.54 -38.03 45.71
CA LYS A 188 -14.49 -37.15 45.00
C LYS A 188 -14.71 -35.79 45.67
N VAL A 189 -14.86 -35.75 47.01
CA VAL A 189 -15.08 -34.51 47.76
C VAL A 189 -13.88 -33.58 47.65
N ALA A 190 -12.66 -34.12 47.77
CA ALA A 190 -11.42 -33.36 47.67
C ALA A 190 -11.19 -32.85 46.23
N VAL A 191 -11.42 -33.69 45.22
CA VAL A 191 -11.31 -33.32 43.80
C VAL A 191 -12.20 -32.12 43.46
N ARG A 192 -13.44 -32.12 43.97
CA ARG A 192 -14.41 -31.03 43.73
C ARG A 192 -13.97 -29.67 44.28
N GLN A 193 -13.10 -29.66 45.28
CA GLN A 193 -12.52 -28.41 45.82
C GLN A 193 -11.16 -28.09 45.19
N TRP A 194 -10.42 -29.13 44.81
CA TRP A 194 -9.05 -29.03 44.32
C TRP A 194 -8.98 -28.61 42.86
N LEU A 195 -9.76 -29.22 41.97
CA LEU A 195 -9.67 -28.97 40.53
C LEU A 195 -10.09 -27.55 40.14
N PRO A 196 -11.19 -26.97 40.68
CA PRO A 196 -11.55 -25.58 40.38
C PRO A 196 -10.45 -24.56 40.75
N ARG A 197 -9.68 -24.80 41.82
CA ARG A 197 -8.55 -23.91 42.19
C ARG A 197 -7.43 -23.96 41.16
N HIS A 198 -7.16 -25.13 40.59
CA HIS A 198 -6.15 -25.27 39.53
C HIS A 198 -6.68 -24.74 38.20
N ALA A 199 -7.98 -24.87 37.92
CA ALA A 199 -8.63 -24.22 36.78
C ALA A 199 -8.52 -22.68 36.87
N ASP A 200 -8.62 -22.08 38.07
CA ASP A 200 -8.37 -20.63 38.28
C ASP A 200 -6.91 -20.24 37.98
N HIS A 201 -5.94 -21.10 38.31
CA HIS A 201 -4.54 -20.87 37.91
C HIS A 201 -4.34 -20.96 36.40
N VAL A 202 -4.99 -21.93 35.73
CA VAL A 202 -4.99 -22.00 34.26
C VAL A 202 -5.64 -20.75 33.65
N ALA A 203 -6.71 -20.23 34.26
CA ALA A 203 -7.36 -18.99 33.81
C ALA A 203 -6.40 -17.79 33.86
N LYS A 204 -5.64 -17.66 34.96
CA LYS A 204 -4.61 -16.62 35.10
C LYS A 204 -3.50 -16.75 34.06
N LEU A 205 -3.02 -17.97 33.80
CA LEU A 205 -2.01 -18.21 32.78
C LEU A 205 -2.54 -17.90 31.38
N ALA A 206 -3.74 -18.38 31.03
CA ALA A 206 -4.39 -18.09 29.76
C ALA A 206 -4.57 -16.58 29.55
N PHE A 207 -5.06 -15.87 30.56
CA PHE A 207 -5.18 -14.41 30.54
C PHE A 207 -3.83 -13.71 30.34
N LEU A 208 -2.77 -14.14 31.01
CA LEU A 208 -1.43 -13.58 30.86
C LEU A 208 -0.88 -13.81 29.45
N PHE A 209 -1.09 -15.00 28.87
CA PHE A 209 -0.66 -15.31 27.52
C PHE A 209 -1.41 -14.46 26.49
N GLU A 210 -2.74 -14.33 26.62
CA GLU A 210 -3.55 -13.43 25.79
C GLU A 210 -3.08 -11.97 25.89
N THR A 211 -2.86 -11.48 27.11
CA THR A 211 -2.40 -10.11 27.36
C THR A 211 -1.02 -9.86 26.75
N ARG A 212 -0.09 -10.80 26.92
CA ARG A 212 1.27 -10.69 26.37
C ARG A 212 1.25 -10.69 24.84
N ARG A 213 0.44 -11.56 24.21
CA ARG A 213 0.26 -11.58 22.76
C ARG A 213 -0.30 -10.26 22.24
N GLY A 214 -1.34 -9.73 22.87
CA GLY A 214 -1.90 -8.42 22.53
C GLY A 214 -0.86 -7.29 22.66
N TYR A 215 -0.08 -7.27 23.75
CA TYR A 215 0.98 -6.27 23.93
C TYR A 215 2.10 -6.38 22.89
N SER A 216 2.58 -7.59 22.60
CA SER A 216 3.59 -7.84 21.57
C SER A 216 3.08 -7.42 20.18
N GLN A 217 1.82 -7.73 19.86
CA GLN A 217 1.18 -7.31 18.61
C GLN A 217 1.10 -5.78 18.50
N HIS A 218 0.61 -5.09 19.55
CA HIS A 218 0.53 -3.64 19.58
C HIS A 218 1.90 -2.95 19.48
N MET A 219 2.93 -3.50 20.13
CA MET A 219 4.30 -2.98 20.02
C MET A 219 4.87 -3.15 18.61
N ARG A 220 4.62 -4.28 17.94
CA ARG A 220 5.00 -4.51 16.55
C ARG A 220 4.30 -3.52 15.62
N GLN A 221 2.99 -3.33 15.79
CA GLN A 221 2.20 -2.36 15.02
C GLN A 221 2.72 -0.93 15.19
N GLY A 222 2.95 -0.49 16.43
CA GLY A 222 3.48 0.85 16.70
C GLY A 222 4.85 1.11 16.05
N GLN A 223 5.75 0.12 16.08
CA GLN A 223 7.07 0.24 15.43
C GLN A 223 7.00 0.20 13.90
N ALA A 224 6.06 -0.54 13.33
CA ALA A 224 5.84 -0.57 11.88
C ALA A 224 5.26 0.76 11.38
N LEU A 225 4.30 1.35 12.10
CA LEU A 225 3.75 2.67 11.77
C LEU A 225 4.80 3.79 11.86
N LEU A 226 5.69 3.75 12.87
CA LEU A 226 6.81 4.71 12.98
C LEU A 226 7.80 4.55 11.82
N ARG A 227 8.10 3.33 11.39
CA ARG A 227 8.94 3.06 10.21
C ARG A 227 8.28 3.54 8.93
N ALA A 228 6.98 3.33 8.78
CA ALA A 228 6.23 3.84 7.64
C ALA A 228 6.28 5.37 7.59
N ALA A 229 6.13 6.06 8.72
CA ALA A 229 6.28 7.53 8.77
C ALA A 229 7.67 7.99 8.27
N ASP A 230 8.75 7.29 8.66
CA ASP A 230 10.11 7.61 8.21
C ASP A 230 10.33 7.29 6.73
N GLN A 231 9.82 6.15 6.24
CA GLN A 231 9.88 5.78 4.82
C GLN A 231 9.06 6.74 3.96
N ILE A 232 7.84 7.07 4.36
CA ILE A 232 6.96 8.01 3.68
C ILE A 232 7.65 9.37 3.49
N ARG A 233 8.40 9.86 4.49
CA ARG A 233 9.18 11.10 4.39
C ARG A 233 10.40 11.02 3.46
N ALA A 234 10.90 9.82 3.16
CA ALA A 234 12.11 9.62 2.37
C ALA A 234 11.84 9.51 0.86
N HIS A 235 10.63 9.13 0.44
CA HIS A 235 10.30 8.89 -0.96
C HIS A 235 9.80 10.14 -1.69
N LYS A 236 10.26 10.31 -2.93
CA LYS A 236 9.93 11.47 -3.78
C LYS A 236 8.99 11.14 -4.95
N SER A 237 8.65 9.87 -5.16
CA SER A 237 7.78 9.44 -6.25
C SER A 237 6.47 8.83 -5.72
N PRO A 238 5.35 9.01 -6.44
CA PRO A 238 4.05 8.47 -6.04
C PRO A 238 4.03 6.95 -6.04
N GLU A 239 4.72 6.31 -6.98
CA GLU A 239 4.74 4.85 -7.10
C GLU A 239 5.46 4.21 -5.91
N THR A 240 6.61 4.79 -5.52
CA THR A 240 7.39 4.29 -4.38
C THR A 240 6.67 4.52 -3.05
N LEU A 241 5.99 5.65 -2.91
CA LEU A 241 5.13 5.93 -1.75
C LEU A 241 3.93 4.98 -1.68
N ALA A 242 3.25 4.76 -2.81
CA ALA A 242 2.10 3.86 -2.91
C ALA A 242 2.48 2.42 -2.55
N GLN A 243 3.63 1.97 -3.06
CA GLN A 243 4.20 0.68 -2.70
C GLN A 243 4.52 0.60 -1.21
N ALA A 244 5.19 1.61 -0.63
CA ALA A 244 5.55 1.60 0.80
C ALA A 244 4.30 1.52 1.71
N LEU A 245 3.23 2.25 1.38
CA LEU A 245 1.97 2.18 2.11
C LEU A 245 1.33 0.79 2.01
N CYS A 246 1.27 0.21 0.81
CA CYS A 246 0.68 -1.12 0.64
C CYS A 246 1.50 -2.22 1.33
N MET A 247 2.83 -2.17 1.20
CA MET A 247 3.71 -3.12 1.89
C MET A 247 3.59 -3.00 3.40
N THR A 248 3.51 -1.78 3.94
CA THR A 248 3.27 -1.58 5.38
C THR A 248 1.91 -2.15 5.79
N ALA A 249 0.85 -1.94 5.00
CA ALA A 249 -0.46 -2.50 5.29
C ALA A 249 -0.42 -4.03 5.40
N LEU A 250 0.30 -4.69 4.48
CA LEU A 250 0.54 -6.14 4.52
C LEU A 250 1.40 -6.59 5.72
N GLU A 251 2.29 -5.75 6.23
CA GLU A 251 3.13 -6.06 7.39
C GLU A 251 2.39 -5.96 8.73
N VAL A 252 1.36 -5.10 8.82
CA VAL A 252 0.67 -4.78 10.08
C VAL A 252 -0.72 -5.41 10.22
N THR A 253 -1.17 -6.13 9.19
CA THR A 253 -2.45 -6.83 9.13
C THR A 253 -2.28 -8.27 8.67
N SER A 254 -3.36 -9.06 8.72
CA SER A 254 -3.40 -10.42 8.18
C SER A 254 -3.61 -10.44 6.65
N ALA A 255 -3.70 -9.27 6.01
CA ALA A 255 -3.91 -9.17 4.57
C ALA A 255 -2.78 -9.85 3.78
N SER A 256 -3.17 -10.59 2.75
CA SER A 256 -2.24 -11.14 1.75
C SER A 256 -2.10 -10.24 0.54
N GLU A 257 -3.05 -9.32 0.34
CA GLU A 257 -3.13 -8.45 -0.83
C GLU A 257 -3.49 -7.03 -0.44
N ALA A 258 -2.93 -6.06 -1.16
CA ALA A 258 -3.17 -4.64 -0.91
C ALA A 258 -3.07 -3.81 -2.19
N ALA A 259 -3.84 -2.72 -2.26
CA ALA A 259 -3.72 -1.69 -3.29
C ALA A 259 -3.94 -0.29 -2.72
N LEU A 260 -3.30 0.69 -3.35
CA LEU A 260 -3.57 2.11 -3.13
C LEU A 260 -4.21 2.70 -4.38
N VAL A 261 -5.33 3.35 -4.20
CA VAL A 261 -6.08 4.06 -5.23
C VAL A 261 -5.97 5.55 -4.98
N ARG A 262 -5.64 6.32 -6.03
CA ARG A 262 -5.80 7.77 -6.05
C ARG A 262 -7.21 8.09 -6.53
N TRP A 263 -7.89 9.01 -5.85
CA TRP A 263 -9.24 9.45 -6.19
C TRP A 263 -9.24 10.93 -6.55
N ASP A 264 -9.90 11.27 -7.66
CA ASP A 264 -10.19 12.65 -8.03
C ASP A 264 -11.67 12.93 -7.75
N ALA A 265 -11.93 13.62 -6.65
CA ALA A 265 -13.28 13.98 -6.24
C ALA A 265 -13.98 14.94 -7.23
N SER A 266 -13.24 15.68 -8.06
CA SER A 266 -13.82 16.63 -9.02
C SER A 266 -14.36 15.95 -10.27
N SER A 267 -13.70 14.89 -10.72
CA SER A 267 -14.13 14.09 -11.86
C SER A 267 -14.94 12.85 -11.45
N GLY A 268 -14.89 12.45 -10.17
CA GLY A 268 -15.52 11.22 -9.68
C GLY A 268 -14.85 9.97 -10.23
N THR A 269 -13.55 10.04 -10.52
CA THR A 269 -12.77 8.94 -11.11
C THR A 269 -11.61 8.57 -10.21
N GLY A 270 -11.21 7.29 -10.22
CA GLY A 270 -10.03 6.83 -9.52
C GLY A 270 -9.07 6.04 -10.40
N GLU A 271 -7.84 5.91 -9.94
CA GLU A 271 -6.80 5.13 -10.60
C GLU A 271 -5.96 4.38 -9.56
N VAL A 272 -5.74 3.09 -9.79
CA VAL A 272 -4.86 2.27 -8.97
C VAL A 272 -3.41 2.75 -9.17
N GLN A 273 -2.78 3.21 -8.09
CA GLN A 273 -1.38 3.69 -8.10
C GLN A 273 -0.40 2.55 -7.85
N TYR A 274 -0.81 1.58 -7.03
CA TYR A 274 -0.06 0.36 -6.77
C TYR A 274 -1.02 -0.75 -6.36
N ALA A 275 -0.67 -1.99 -6.73
CA ALA A 275 -1.35 -3.19 -6.26
C ALA A 275 -0.33 -4.32 -6.09
N SER A 276 -0.49 -5.14 -5.05
CA SER A 276 0.22 -6.41 -4.92
C SER A 276 -0.14 -7.34 -6.06
N SER A 277 0.83 -8.13 -6.55
CA SER A 277 0.70 -8.92 -7.79
C SER A 277 -0.46 -9.92 -7.83
N SER A 278 -1.00 -10.35 -6.69
CA SER A 278 -2.07 -11.33 -6.61
C SER A 278 -3.49 -10.74 -6.59
N LEU A 279 -3.65 -9.43 -6.36
CA LEU A 279 -4.95 -8.75 -6.19
C LEU A 279 -5.83 -8.74 -7.45
N GLY A 280 -5.24 -9.01 -8.63
CA GLY A 280 -5.97 -9.05 -9.90
C GLY A 280 -6.16 -7.68 -10.59
N VAL A 281 -5.52 -6.63 -10.08
CA VAL A 281 -5.41 -5.32 -10.74
C VAL A 281 -3.95 -4.85 -10.71
N GLY A 282 -3.59 -3.90 -11.58
CA GLY A 282 -2.25 -3.31 -11.65
C GLY A 282 -2.28 -1.79 -11.57
N ALA A 283 -1.11 -1.17 -11.42
CA ALA A 283 -0.97 0.28 -11.53
C ALA A 283 -1.51 0.77 -12.89
N GLY A 284 -2.21 1.90 -12.90
CA GLY A 284 -2.88 2.44 -14.08
C GLY A 284 -4.29 1.90 -14.33
N PHE A 285 -4.79 0.98 -13.49
CA PHE A 285 -6.16 0.47 -13.62
C PHE A 285 -7.17 1.55 -13.23
N ASN A 286 -8.14 1.82 -14.09
CA ASN A 286 -9.19 2.81 -13.86
C ASN A 286 -10.29 2.26 -12.95
N VAL A 287 -10.60 3.00 -11.90
CA VAL A 287 -11.67 2.66 -10.96
C VAL A 287 -13.00 3.19 -11.48
N ALA A 288 -13.98 2.31 -11.64
CA ALA A 288 -15.30 2.63 -12.14
C ALA A 288 -16.14 3.39 -11.08
N PRO A 289 -16.98 4.36 -11.49
CA PRO A 289 -17.77 5.17 -10.54
C PRO A 289 -18.77 4.39 -9.68
N ASP A 290 -19.21 3.21 -10.14
CA ASP A 290 -20.16 2.31 -9.47
C ASP A 290 -19.48 1.20 -8.64
N SER A 291 -18.14 1.19 -8.62
CA SER A 291 -17.37 0.21 -7.86
C SER A 291 -17.44 0.43 -6.34
N LEU A 292 -17.09 -0.61 -5.57
CA LEU A 292 -17.00 -0.55 -4.12
C LEU A 292 -16.00 0.51 -3.65
N VAL A 293 -14.86 0.62 -4.35
CA VAL A 293 -13.85 1.64 -4.08
C VAL A 293 -14.39 3.05 -4.30
N ALA A 294 -15.05 3.29 -5.44
CA ALA A 294 -15.64 4.59 -5.72
C ALA A 294 -16.67 5.00 -4.67
N ARG A 295 -17.57 4.07 -4.29
CA ARG A 295 -18.55 4.32 -3.22
C ARG A 295 -17.90 4.67 -1.89
N THR A 296 -16.86 3.94 -1.50
CA THR A 296 -16.09 4.22 -0.27
C THR A 296 -15.46 5.61 -0.32
N CYS A 297 -14.90 6.01 -1.47
CA CYS A 297 -14.30 7.34 -1.63
C CYS A 297 -15.32 8.48 -1.60
N VAL A 298 -16.52 8.26 -2.14
CA VAL A 298 -17.62 9.24 -2.14
C VAL A 298 -18.22 9.37 -0.75
N ASP A 299 -18.48 8.26 -0.07
CA ASP A 299 -19.11 8.25 1.25
C ASP A 299 -18.14 8.64 2.37
N GLY A 300 -16.83 8.47 2.14
CA GLY A 300 -15.78 8.72 3.13
C GLY A 300 -15.78 7.75 4.31
N LEU A 301 -16.50 6.62 4.20
CA LEU A 301 -16.63 5.62 5.25
C LEU A 301 -15.98 4.30 4.84
N PRO A 302 -15.23 3.62 5.73
CA PRO A 302 -14.64 2.33 5.44
C PRO A 302 -15.71 1.26 5.26
N ILE A 303 -15.46 0.33 4.33
CA ILE A 303 -16.24 -0.88 4.15
C ILE A 303 -15.37 -2.06 4.55
N VAL A 304 -15.87 -2.88 5.49
CA VAL A 304 -15.21 -4.11 5.95
C VAL A 304 -16.13 -5.28 5.66
N LEU A 305 -15.60 -6.29 4.98
CA LEU A 305 -16.28 -7.51 4.58
C LEU A 305 -15.55 -8.69 5.21
N GLU A 306 -16.05 -9.16 6.35
CA GLU A 306 -15.52 -10.34 7.04
C GLU A 306 -15.79 -11.62 6.23
N ASP A 307 -16.83 -11.62 5.39
CA ASP A 307 -17.06 -12.57 4.31
C ASP A 307 -17.08 -11.82 2.95
N ALA A 308 -16.00 -11.97 2.20
CA ALA A 308 -15.83 -11.41 0.86
C ALA A 308 -16.02 -12.46 -0.25
N SER A 309 -16.44 -13.68 0.09
CA SER A 309 -16.59 -14.78 -0.87
C SER A 309 -17.69 -14.53 -1.91
N THR A 310 -18.62 -13.64 -1.58
CA THR A 310 -19.75 -13.23 -2.43
C THR A 310 -19.39 -12.14 -3.43
N LEU A 311 -18.23 -11.48 -3.30
CA LEU A 311 -17.79 -10.44 -4.23
C LEU A 311 -17.54 -11.03 -5.62
N LEU A 312 -18.15 -10.42 -6.63
CA LEU A 312 -17.98 -10.81 -8.02
C LEU A 312 -16.87 -9.98 -8.69
N ARG A 313 -16.37 -10.50 -9.81
CA ARG A 313 -15.50 -9.70 -10.70
C ARG A 313 -16.22 -8.42 -11.11
N ASN A 314 -15.43 -7.36 -11.21
CA ASN A 314 -15.83 -6.01 -11.55
C ASN A 314 -16.58 -5.24 -10.46
N GLU A 315 -16.76 -5.80 -9.25
CA GLU A 315 -17.45 -5.09 -8.16
C GLU A 315 -16.52 -4.20 -7.35
N VAL A 316 -15.25 -4.58 -7.16
CA VAL A 316 -14.34 -3.88 -6.24
C VAL A 316 -13.75 -2.64 -6.88
N PHE A 317 -13.17 -2.79 -8.08
CA PHE A 317 -12.54 -1.70 -8.82
C PHE A 317 -13.31 -1.35 -10.09
N GLY A 318 -14.05 -2.28 -10.68
CA GLY A 318 -14.83 -2.05 -11.90
C GLY A 318 -14.45 -2.98 -13.06
N PRO A 319 -14.98 -2.74 -14.27
CA PRO A 319 -14.81 -3.61 -15.43
C PRO A 319 -13.36 -3.97 -15.74
N GLY A 320 -13.05 -5.26 -15.78
CA GLY A 320 -11.72 -5.80 -16.03
C GLY A 320 -10.93 -6.13 -14.76
N ASP A 321 -11.47 -5.89 -13.56
CA ASP A 321 -10.80 -6.33 -12.34
C ASP A 321 -10.77 -7.88 -12.24
N GLY A 322 -9.61 -8.40 -11.85
CA GLY A 322 -9.40 -9.83 -11.62
C GLY A 322 -9.68 -10.23 -10.18
N PHE A 323 -10.26 -9.34 -9.37
CA PHE A 323 -10.44 -9.50 -7.94
C PHE A 323 -11.36 -10.70 -7.69
N THR A 324 -10.76 -11.83 -7.31
CA THR A 324 -11.46 -13.09 -7.08
C THR A 324 -10.72 -13.87 -6.00
N ARG A 325 -11.46 -14.59 -5.15
CA ARG A 325 -10.94 -15.49 -4.09
C ARG A 325 -10.51 -14.82 -2.77
N ALA A 326 -11.01 -13.62 -2.47
CA ALA A 326 -10.90 -13.09 -1.11
C ALA A 326 -11.92 -13.79 -0.19
N GLY A 327 -11.45 -14.30 0.95
CA GLY A 327 -12.31 -14.74 2.05
C GLY A 327 -12.78 -13.56 2.90
N SER A 328 -11.94 -12.52 3.03
CA SER A 328 -12.28 -11.25 3.70
C SER A 328 -11.56 -10.07 3.03
N ALA A 329 -12.13 -8.88 3.12
CA ALA A 329 -11.59 -7.67 2.48
C ALA A 329 -12.02 -6.38 3.19
N ALA A 330 -11.24 -5.31 3.02
CA ALA A 330 -11.64 -3.98 3.44
C ALA A 330 -11.21 -2.91 2.43
N VAL A 331 -12.04 -1.88 2.28
CA VAL A 331 -11.76 -0.66 1.54
C VAL A 331 -11.79 0.50 2.54
N ILE A 332 -10.64 1.16 2.69
CA ILE A 332 -10.42 2.20 3.71
C ILE A 332 -10.13 3.53 2.99
N PRO A 333 -11.00 4.54 3.11
CA PRO A 333 -10.80 5.82 2.45
C PRO A 333 -9.72 6.63 3.18
N ILE A 334 -8.98 7.42 2.41
CA ILE A 334 -7.98 8.37 2.89
C ILE A 334 -8.57 9.76 2.76
N VAL A 335 -9.15 10.24 3.86
CA VAL A 335 -9.92 11.49 3.89
C VAL A 335 -9.21 12.54 4.73
N ARG A 336 -9.19 13.78 4.23
CA ARG A 336 -8.76 14.97 4.97
C ARG A 336 -9.76 16.10 4.76
N ASP A 337 -10.22 16.71 5.85
CA ASP A 337 -11.11 17.89 5.80
C ASP A 337 -12.30 17.70 4.83
N ASP A 338 -12.95 16.52 4.91
CA ASP A 338 -14.07 16.06 4.06
C ASP A 338 -13.73 15.80 2.57
N VAL A 339 -12.45 15.87 2.17
CA VAL A 339 -11.99 15.51 0.83
C VAL A 339 -11.32 14.14 0.84
N CYS A 340 -11.83 13.22 0.03
CA CYS A 340 -11.20 11.92 -0.19
C CYS A 340 -10.07 12.04 -1.22
N LEU A 341 -8.85 11.72 -0.80
CA LEU A 341 -7.68 11.67 -1.68
C LEU A 341 -7.56 10.34 -2.42
N GLY A 342 -8.16 9.27 -1.88
CA GLY A 342 -7.94 7.91 -2.33
C GLY A 342 -8.44 6.86 -1.36
N ALA A 343 -8.11 5.60 -1.63
CA ALA A 343 -8.44 4.49 -0.73
C ALA A 343 -7.32 3.46 -0.69
N LEU A 344 -7.13 2.86 0.48
CA LEU A 344 -6.38 1.62 0.66
C LEU A 344 -7.34 0.44 0.61
N VAL A 345 -7.04 -0.53 -0.23
CA VAL A 345 -7.76 -1.80 -0.33
C VAL A 345 -6.86 -2.87 0.26
N ILE A 346 -7.40 -3.72 1.13
CA ILE A 346 -6.72 -4.91 1.64
C ILE A 346 -7.62 -6.13 1.52
N ALA A 347 -7.03 -7.30 1.27
CA ALA A 347 -7.77 -8.56 1.18
C ALA A 347 -6.95 -9.74 1.71
N ALA A 348 -7.65 -10.76 2.21
CA ALA A 348 -7.10 -12.03 2.65
C ALA A 348 -7.90 -13.20 2.06
N VAL A 349 -7.25 -14.35 1.90
CA VAL A 349 -7.90 -15.58 1.41
C VAL A 349 -8.75 -16.22 2.50
N GLU A 350 -8.37 -16.07 3.77
CA GLU A 350 -9.15 -16.58 4.90
C GLU A 350 -10.37 -15.68 5.20
N GLU A 351 -11.51 -16.31 5.48
CA GLU A 351 -12.71 -15.66 6.01
C GLU A 351 -12.44 -15.09 7.41
N GLY A 352 -12.94 -13.90 7.70
CA GLY A 352 -12.78 -13.22 8.99
C GLY A 352 -11.37 -12.71 9.32
N ALA A 353 -10.36 -12.96 8.48
CA ALA A 353 -9.01 -12.48 8.72
C ALA A 353 -8.95 -10.94 8.73
N ILE A 354 -9.60 -10.28 7.78
CA ILE A 354 -9.75 -8.82 7.78
C ILE A 354 -10.90 -8.40 8.68
N SER A 355 -10.58 -8.05 9.92
CA SER A 355 -11.53 -7.53 10.90
C SER A 355 -11.60 -6.00 10.91
N ASN A 356 -12.58 -5.46 11.65
CA ASN A 356 -12.69 -4.02 11.92
C ASN A 356 -11.42 -3.43 12.56
N ASP A 357 -10.70 -4.20 13.37
CA ASP A 357 -9.46 -3.72 14.00
C ASP A 357 -8.31 -3.65 12.99
N GLU A 358 -8.27 -4.57 12.01
CA GLU A 358 -7.31 -4.50 10.91
C GLU A 358 -7.58 -3.28 10.02
N ALA A 359 -8.84 -3.04 9.67
CA ALA A 359 -9.25 -1.87 8.90
C ALA A 359 -8.90 -0.56 9.64
N ARG A 360 -9.06 -0.51 10.97
CA ARG A 360 -8.62 0.63 11.79
C ARG A 360 -7.11 0.87 11.70
N ASN A 361 -6.30 -0.18 11.74
CA ASN A 361 -4.84 -0.07 11.63
C ASN A 361 -4.42 0.48 10.27
N VAL A 362 -5.05 0.03 9.18
CA VAL A 362 -4.81 0.58 7.84
C VAL A 362 -5.31 2.03 7.74
N GLY A 363 -6.42 2.37 8.39
CA GLY A 363 -6.87 3.75 8.49
C GLY A 363 -5.86 4.70 9.14
N LEU A 364 -5.18 4.25 10.21
CA LEU A 364 -4.09 5.01 10.83
C LEU A 364 -2.90 5.18 9.90
N LEU A 365 -2.54 4.13 9.16
CA LEU A 365 -1.49 4.21 8.15
C LEU A 365 -1.83 5.20 7.05
N GLY A 366 -3.07 5.16 6.54
CA GLY A 366 -3.59 6.14 5.60
C GLY A 366 -3.47 7.56 6.15
N ALA A 367 -3.89 7.79 7.40
CA ALA A 367 -3.82 9.08 8.07
C ALA A 367 -2.38 9.64 8.19
N ILE A 368 -1.41 8.77 8.48
CA ILE A 368 0.02 9.16 8.51
C ILE A 368 0.52 9.50 7.09
N GLY A 369 0.04 8.79 6.07
CA GLY A 369 0.40 8.97 4.67
C GLY A 369 -0.19 10.22 4.01
N ILE A 370 -1.29 10.77 4.53
CA ILE A 370 -2.05 11.89 3.92
C ILE A 370 -1.13 13.01 3.43
N ALA A 371 -0.29 13.57 4.31
CA ALA A 371 0.52 14.74 3.98
C ALA A 371 1.53 14.48 2.85
N ALA A 372 2.07 13.26 2.76
CA ALA A 372 2.99 12.89 1.70
C ALA A 372 2.25 12.61 0.38
N LEU A 373 1.09 11.95 0.45
CA LEU A 373 0.25 11.69 -0.72
C LEU A 373 -0.21 13.01 -1.35
N GLU A 374 -0.69 13.97 -0.56
CA GLU A 374 -1.06 15.30 -1.04
C GLU A 374 0.09 16.03 -1.72
N LEU A 375 1.27 16.00 -1.11
CA LEU A 375 2.45 16.65 -1.66
C LEU A 375 2.82 16.03 -3.01
N VAL A 376 2.96 14.70 -3.04
CA VAL A 376 3.43 13.98 -4.23
C VAL A 376 2.41 14.05 -5.36
N TRP A 377 1.13 13.76 -5.09
CA TRP A 377 0.08 13.86 -6.10
C TRP A 377 -0.21 15.30 -6.51
N GLY A 378 -0.01 16.27 -5.61
CA GLY A 378 -0.09 17.69 -5.92
C GLY A 378 1.03 18.15 -6.85
N ILE A 379 2.27 17.70 -6.61
CA ILE A 379 3.40 17.94 -7.53
C ILE A 379 3.10 17.31 -8.90
N GLU A 380 2.62 16.08 -8.94
CA GLU A 380 2.24 15.44 -10.19
C GLU A 380 1.13 16.18 -10.94
N GLU A 381 0.12 16.69 -10.23
CA GLU A 381 -0.97 17.43 -10.87
C GLU A 381 -0.47 18.76 -11.43
N VAL A 382 0.45 19.44 -10.72
CA VAL A 382 1.13 20.63 -11.23
C VAL A 382 1.99 20.27 -12.45
N ASP A 383 2.76 19.19 -12.39
CA ASP A 383 3.58 18.69 -13.51
C ASP A 383 2.71 18.31 -14.72
N ARG A 384 1.57 17.65 -14.48
CA ARG A 384 0.59 17.28 -15.51
C ARG A 384 -0.04 18.50 -16.15
N ARG A 385 -0.31 19.56 -15.38
CA ARG A 385 -0.77 20.85 -15.92
C ARG A 385 0.34 21.59 -16.66
N ALA A 386 1.61 21.34 -16.33
CA ALA A 386 2.78 21.93 -16.96
C ALA A 386 3.26 21.20 -18.24
N ARG A 387 2.43 20.37 -18.88
CA ARG A 387 2.73 19.60 -20.11
C ARG A 387 3.02 20.43 -21.37
N ILE A 388 2.77 21.74 -21.32
CA ILE A 388 2.96 22.66 -22.45
C ILE A 388 4.18 23.54 -22.20
N ASP A 389 5.05 23.68 -23.19
CA ASP A 389 6.13 24.66 -23.19
C ASP A 389 5.54 26.07 -23.26
N SER A 390 5.77 26.87 -22.21
CA SER A 390 5.18 28.20 -22.05
C SER A 390 5.62 29.20 -23.12
N LEU A 391 6.78 28.98 -23.76
CA LEU A 391 7.28 29.85 -24.82
C LEU A 391 6.55 29.60 -26.14
N THR A 392 6.47 28.34 -26.56
CA THR A 392 6.03 27.94 -27.91
C THR A 392 4.58 27.46 -27.96
N GLY A 393 3.99 27.06 -26.84
CA GLY A 393 2.66 26.45 -26.77
C GLY A 393 2.62 24.99 -27.22
N LEU A 394 3.77 24.39 -27.56
CA LEU A 394 3.89 22.98 -27.93
C LEU A 394 3.92 22.08 -26.70
N SER A 395 3.79 20.76 -26.90
CA SER A 395 4.09 19.78 -25.85
C SER A 395 5.52 19.95 -25.35
N ASN A 396 5.76 19.84 -24.06
CA ASN A 396 7.11 19.82 -23.52
C ASN A 396 7.76 18.45 -23.73
N ARG A 397 9.05 18.32 -23.38
CA ARG A 397 9.80 17.06 -23.49
C ARG A 397 9.12 15.87 -22.80
N ARG A 398 8.54 16.06 -21.63
CA ARG A 398 7.89 14.98 -20.86
C ARG A 398 6.62 14.48 -21.58
N ALA A 399 5.77 15.40 -22.01
CA ALA A 399 4.57 15.05 -22.77
C ALA A 399 4.93 14.34 -24.10
N PHE A 400 6.01 14.76 -24.75
CA PHE A 400 6.55 14.09 -25.92
C PHE A 400 6.96 12.63 -25.65
N GLU A 401 7.72 12.37 -24.58
CA GLU A 401 8.19 11.03 -24.22
C GLU A 401 7.01 10.07 -23.97
N GLU A 402 5.96 10.54 -23.30
CA GLU A 402 4.73 9.77 -23.09
C GLU A 402 3.97 9.48 -24.39
N HIS A 403 3.81 10.48 -25.27
CA HIS A 403 3.18 10.28 -26.58
C HIS A 403 3.97 9.32 -27.47
N LEU A 404 5.30 9.36 -27.41
CA LEU A 404 6.18 8.47 -28.15
C LEU A 404 6.00 7.01 -27.70
N GLN A 405 6.01 6.76 -26.38
CA GLN A 405 5.76 5.42 -25.83
C GLN A 405 4.39 4.90 -26.24
N ARG A 406 3.37 5.75 -26.17
CA ARG A 406 2.00 5.38 -26.57
C ARG A 406 1.92 4.98 -28.05
N ILE A 407 2.54 5.71 -28.96
CA ILE A 407 2.53 5.37 -30.40
C ILE A 407 3.22 4.04 -30.66
N ILE A 408 4.34 3.76 -29.98
CA ILE A 408 5.04 2.48 -30.10
C ILE A 408 4.14 1.34 -29.60
N ALA A 409 3.56 1.49 -28.41
CA ALA A 409 2.68 0.48 -27.82
C ALA A 409 1.41 0.23 -28.65
N GLU A 410 0.78 1.29 -29.18
CA GLU A 410 -0.37 1.18 -30.09
C GLU A 410 0.01 0.45 -31.39
N THR A 411 1.17 0.76 -31.96
CA THR A 411 1.69 0.11 -33.18
C THR A 411 1.99 -1.37 -32.93
N ASP A 412 2.60 -1.72 -31.80
CA ASP A 412 2.88 -3.11 -31.43
C ASP A 412 1.59 -3.91 -31.19
N ARG A 413 0.57 -3.28 -30.59
CA ARG A 413 -0.68 -3.94 -30.22
C ARG A 413 -1.65 -4.11 -31.38
N PHE A 414 -1.81 -3.07 -32.20
CA PHE A 414 -2.83 -3.02 -33.24
C PHE A 414 -2.26 -3.16 -34.66
N GLY A 415 -0.94 -3.19 -34.80
CA GLY A 415 -0.27 -3.07 -36.09
C GLY A 415 -0.32 -1.64 -36.63
N GLY A 416 0.22 -1.46 -37.84
CA GLY A 416 0.33 -0.16 -38.51
C GLY A 416 1.77 0.38 -38.47
N CYS A 417 1.89 1.71 -38.52
CA CYS A 417 3.18 2.39 -38.42
C CYS A 417 3.06 3.72 -37.69
N GLY A 418 4.18 4.25 -37.21
CA GLY A 418 4.29 5.61 -36.69
C GLY A 418 5.65 6.20 -37.04
N SER A 419 5.73 7.52 -37.17
CA SER A 419 6.99 8.20 -37.47
C SER A 419 7.33 9.28 -36.47
N LEU A 420 8.63 9.51 -36.30
CA LEU A 420 9.21 10.61 -35.54
C LEU A 420 9.99 11.50 -36.50
N VAL A 421 9.75 12.80 -36.40
CA VAL A 421 10.54 13.84 -37.05
C VAL A 421 11.21 14.66 -35.96
N LEU A 422 12.54 14.67 -35.92
CA LEU A 422 13.32 15.61 -35.11
C LEU A 422 13.70 16.80 -35.97
N VAL A 423 13.62 17.99 -35.38
CA VAL A 423 13.81 19.28 -36.05
C VAL A 423 14.79 20.10 -35.24
N ASP A 424 15.76 20.71 -35.91
CA ASP A 424 16.73 21.62 -35.31
C ASP A 424 16.85 22.89 -36.13
N LEU A 425 16.79 24.04 -35.45
CA LEU A 425 16.94 25.34 -36.11
C LEU A 425 18.41 25.60 -36.44
N ASP A 426 18.67 25.76 -37.74
CA ASP A 426 20.03 25.95 -38.23
C ASP A 426 20.60 27.28 -37.75
N HIS A 427 21.79 27.23 -37.14
CA HIS A 427 22.51 28.41 -36.66
C HIS A 427 21.72 29.26 -35.64
N PHE A 428 20.81 28.67 -34.86
CA PHE A 428 19.99 29.41 -33.89
C PHE A 428 20.81 30.16 -32.85
N LYS A 429 21.95 29.58 -32.41
CA LYS A 429 22.91 30.30 -31.56
C LYS A 429 23.37 31.62 -32.18
N SER A 430 23.70 31.65 -33.47
CA SER A 430 24.09 32.88 -34.17
C SER A 430 22.97 33.91 -34.20
N VAL A 431 21.71 33.47 -34.31
CA VAL A 431 20.54 34.37 -34.22
C VAL A 431 20.47 35.01 -32.84
N ASN A 432 20.61 34.22 -31.77
CA ASN A 432 20.64 34.75 -30.40
C ASN A 432 21.81 35.70 -30.16
N ASP A 433 22.99 35.34 -30.64
CA ASP A 433 24.21 36.14 -30.45
C ASP A 433 24.14 37.48 -31.23
N THR A 434 23.44 37.51 -32.37
CA THR A 434 23.33 38.70 -33.24
C THR A 434 22.15 39.61 -32.84
N TYR A 435 20.98 39.03 -32.57
CA TYR A 435 19.72 39.78 -32.39
C TYR A 435 19.19 39.74 -30.95
N GLY A 436 19.87 39.03 -30.06
CA GLY A 436 19.49 38.85 -28.67
C GLY A 436 18.45 37.75 -28.44
N HIS A 437 18.39 37.24 -27.21
CA HIS A 437 17.51 36.14 -26.83
C HIS A 437 16.01 36.41 -27.07
N GLN A 438 15.56 37.66 -26.92
CA GLN A 438 14.17 38.01 -27.21
C GLN A 438 13.80 37.80 -28.69
N ALA A 439 14.73 38.06 -29.61
CA ALA A 439 14.52 37.79 -31.03
C ALA A 439 14.50 36.28 -31.31
N GLY A 440 15.41 35.52 -30.70
CA GLY A 440 15.39 34.05 -30.76
C GLY A 440 14.08 33.46 -30.25
N ASP A 441 13.55 33.98 -29.14
CA ASP A 441 12.24 33.58 -28.61
C ASP A 441 11.10 33.84 -29.59
N GLN A 442 11.13 34.94 -30.34
CA GLN A 442 10.14 35.21 -31.39
C GLN A 442 10.28 34.25 -32.57
N VAL A 443 11.52 33.94 -32.97
CA VAL A 443 11.80 32.93 -33.98
C VAL A 443 11.23 31.58 -33.57
N LEU A 444 11.49 31.12 -32.33
CA LEU A 444 10.96 29.86 -31.81
C LEU A 444 9.42 29.82 -31.83
N ARG A 445 8.75 30.90 -31.43
CA ARG A 445 7.28 30.99 -31.50
C ARG A 445 6.75 30.86 -32.92
N GLN A 446 7.41 31.50 -33.89
CA GLN A 446 6.97 31.48 -35.28
C GLN A 446 7.21 30.12 -35.95
N VAL A 447 8.32 29.48 -35.62
CA VAL A 447 8.63 28.11 -36.06
C VAL A 447 7.62 27.13 -35.47
N ALA A 448 7.37 27.21 -34.15
CA ALA A 448 6.36 26.37 -33.50
C ALA A 448 4.96 26.50 -34.13
N ARG A 449 4.55 27.72 -34.47
CA ARG A 449 3.32 27.96 -35.24
C ARG A 449 3.37 27.31 -36.61
N ALA A 450 4.48 27.46 -37.35
CA ALA A 450 4.65 26.83 -38.66
C ALA A 450 4.54 25.29 -38.60
N LEU A 451 5.08 24.67 -37.55
CA LEU A 451 4.92 23.24 -37.32
C LEU A 451 3.45 22.90 -37.04
N THR A 452 2.82 23.60 -36.10
CA THR A 452 1.44 23.33 -35.69
C THR A 452 0.43 23.52 -36.85
N ASP A 453 0.61 24.55 -37.67
CA ASP A 453 -0.23 24.85 -38.83
C ASP A 453 -0.07 23.79 -39.95
N GLY A 454 1.06 23.10 -39.99
CA GLY A 454 1.41 22.14 -41.05
C GLY A 454 1.07 20.68 -40.74
N VAL A 455 0.66 20.37 -39.50
CA VAL A 455 0.33 19.01 -39.05
C VAL A 455 -1.18 18.83 -38.82
N ARG A 456 -1.62 17.58 -38.67
CA ARG A 456 -3.02 17.23 -38.37
C ARG A 456 -3.29 17.31 -36.87
N THR A 457 -4.56 17.37 -36.47
CA THR A 457 -4.98 17.38 -35.06
C THR A 457 -4.47 16.18 -34.25
N VAL A 458 -4.24 15.03 -34.91
CA VAL A 458 -3.76 13.80 -34.27
C VAL A 458 -2.24 13.73 -34.12
N ASP A 459 -1.53 14.59 -34.85
CA ASP A 459 -0.07 14.68 -34.81
C ASP A 459 0.34 15.52 -33.58
N VAL A 460 1.46 15.16 -32.96
CA VAL A 460 1.93 15.85 -31.75
C VAL A 460 3.19 16.62 -32.07
N CYS A 461 3.15 17.95 -31.96
CA CYS A 461 4.34 18.80 -31.97
C CYS A 461 4.83 19.05 -30.54
N ALA A 462 6.14 19.00 -30.35
CA ALA A 462 6.79 19.18 -29.06
C ALA A 462 8.08 20.00 -29.16
N ARG A 463 8.43 20.66 -28.05
CA ARG A 463 9.76 21.23 -27.82
C ARG A 463 10.55 20.29 -26.93
N TYR A 464 11.57 19.66 -27.52
CA TYR A 464 12.39 18.65 -26.86
C TYR A 464 13.60 19.27 -26.14
N GLY A 465 14.17 20.33 -26.72
CA GLY A 465 15.33 21.04 -26.20
C GLY A 465 15.24 22.55 -26.37
N GLY A 466 16.39 23.24 -26.27
CA GLY A 466 16.45 24.70 -26.41
C GLY A 466 15.95 25.18 -27.78
N GLU A 467 16.53 24.62 -28.84
CA GLU A 467 16.20 24.86 -30.25
C GLU A 467 15.73 23.60 -31.00
N GLU A 468 15.60 22.49 -30.27
CA GLU A 468 15.21 21.19 -30.79
C GLU A 468 13.71 20.97 -30.61
N LEU A 469 13.03 20.70 -31.73
CA LEU A 469 11.60 20.44 -31.81
C LEU A 469 11.39 19.01 -32.32
N ALA A 470 10.24 18.43 -32.02
CA ALA A 470 9.89 17.08 -32.45
C ALA A 470 8.44 17.00 -32.91
N ILE A 471 8.17 16.09 -33.83
CA ILE A 471 6.83 15.80 -34.35
C ILE A 471 6.62 14.29 -34.34
N LEU A 472 5.55 13.85 -33.68
CA LEU A 472 5.10 12.47 -33.70
C LEU A 472 3.92 12.34 -34.66
N LEU A 473 4.01 11.36 -35.55
CA LEU A 473 3.07 11.13 -36.63
C LEU A 473 2.48 9.72 -36.51
N PRO A 474 1.38 9.53 -35.77
CA PRO A 474 0.69 8.25 -35.70
C PRO A 474 0.21 7.82 -37.10
N GLN A 475 0.22 6.51 -37.37
CA GLN A 475 -0.31 5.92 -38.61
C GLN A 475 0.28 6.53 -39.89
N THR A 476 1.54 6.96 -39.82
CA THR A 476 2.28 7.59 -40.92
C THR A 476 3.62 6.89 -41.10
N GLY A 477 3.84 6.32 -42.28
CA GLY A 477 5.11 5.67 -42.65
C GLY A 477 6.18 6.67 -43.10
N ILE A 478 7.36 6.15 -43.46
CA ILE A 478 8.57 6.95 -43.68
C ILE A 478 8.42 7.98 -44.82
N ASP A 479 7.78 7.59 -45.92
CA ASP A 479 7.60 8.49 -47.08
C ASP A 479 6.68 9.65 -46.76
N GLY A 480 5.53 9.38 -46.11
CA GLY A 480 4.60 10.41 -45.70
C GLY A 480 5.18 11.36 -44.65
N ALA A 481 5.99 10.82 -43.73
CA ALA A 481 6.70 11.63 -42.74
C ALA A 481 7.77 12.52 -43.39
N ARG A 482 8.51 11.99 -44.37
CA ARG A 482 9.51 12.75 -45.14
C ARG A 482 8.86 13.87 -45.95
N ASP A 483 7.74 13.58 -46.62
CA ASP A 483 7.01 14.58 -47.40
C ASP A 483 6.46 15.70 -46.52
N LEU A 484 5.93 15.37 -45.34
CA LEU A 484 5.53 16.37 -44.35
C LEU A 484 6.73 17.20 -43.87
N ALA A 485 7.84 16.55 -43.52
CA ALA A 485 9.05 17.25 -43.08
C ALA A 485 9.57 18.22 -44.15
N GLU A 486 9.55 17.84 -45.43
CA GLU A 486 9.99 18.70 -46.53
C GLU A 486 9.08 19.92 -46.71
N ARG A 487 7.76 19.74 -46.60
CA ARG A 487 6.82 20.87 -46.62
C ARG A 487 7.05 21.83 -45.45
N LEU A 488 7.27 21.30 -44.26
CA LEU A 488 7.55 22.10 -43.07
C LEU A 488 8.89 22.84 -43.20
N ARG A 489 9.91 22.20 -43.75
CA ARG A 489 11.21 22.81 -44.05
C ARG A 489 11.08 24.03 -44.95
N VAL A 490 10.36 23.89 -46.07
CA VAL A 490 10.08 25.00 -46.99
C VAL A 490 9.27 26.09 -46.30
N ALA A 491 8.22 25.73 -45.57
CA ALA A 491 7.39 26.69 -44.85
C ALA A 491 8.18 27.50 -43.79
N ILE A 492 9.17 26.90 -43.13
CA ILE A 492 10.07 27.60 -42.20
C ILE A 492 11.02 28.51 -42.97
N ALA A 493 11.66 28.02 -44.04
CA ALA A 493 12.62 28.79 -44.82
C ALA A 493 12.00 30.03 -45.50
N ASP A 494 10.73 29.95 -45.89
CA ASP A 494 9.99 31.04 -46.52
C ASP A 494 9.44 32.08 -45.51
N LYS A 495 9.42 31.76 -44.21
CA LYS A 495 8.93 32.68 -43.19
C LYS A 495 9.99 33.72 -42.82
N VAL A 496 9.60 34.99 -42.91
CA VAL A 496 10.38 36.12 -42.39
C VAL A 496 9.85 36.50 -41.01
N VAL A 497 10.71 36.46 -40.00
CA VAL A 497 10.40 36.88 -38.63
C VAL A 497 10.86 38.32 -38.45
N ARG A 498 9.92 39.26 -38.27
CA ARG A 498 10.24 40.67 -38.04
C ARG A 498 10.37 40.97 -36.55
N VAL A 499 11.56 41.37 -36.11
CA VAL A 499 11.83 41.75 -34.71
C VAL A 499 12.50 43.12 -34.68
N ASN A 500 11.91 44.09 -33.98
CA ASN A 500 12.48 45.44 -33.83
C ASN A 500 12.85 46.15 -35.15
N GLY A 501 12.13 45.84 -36.25
CA GLY A 501 12.39 46.40 -37.57
C GLY A 501 13.37 45.61 -38.45
N GLU A 502 14.04 44.59 -37.89
CA GLU A 502 14.94 43.69 -38.61
C GLU A 502 14.18 42.47 -39.16
N GLU A 503 14.56 42.01 -40.35
CA GLU A 503 14.01 40.81 -40.99
C GLU A 503 14.94 39.61 -40.77
N ILE A 504 14.52 38.67 -39.93
CA ILE A 504 15.27 37.45 -39.62
C ILE A 504 14.71 36.29 -40.45
N ARG A 505 15.58 35.61 -41.19
CA ARG A 505 15.26 34.35 -41.88
C ARG A 505 16.04 33.21 -41.23
N VAL A 506 15.35 32.11 -41.00
CA VAL A 506 15.94 30.90 -40.42
C VAL A 506 15.60 29.70 -41.27
N THR A 507 16.46 28.70 -41.24
CA THR A 507 16.21 27.39 -41.81
C THR A 507 16.23 26.34 -40.72
N ALA A 508 15.73 25.14 -41.02
CA ALA A 508 15.78 24.03 -40.09
C ALA A 508 16.20 22.75 -40.82
N SER A 509 16.91 21.89 -40.10
CA SER A 509 17.29 20.55 -40.53
C SER A 509 16.39 19.51 -39.87
N PHE A 510 16.08 18.44 -40.59
CA PHE A 510 15.08 17.44 -40.18
C PHE A 510 15.64 16.01 -40.26
N GLY A 511 15.46 15.24 -39.19
CA GLY A 511 15.74 13.81 -39.14
C GLY A 511 14.46 13.01 -38.97
N VAL A 512 14.20 12.07 -39.87
CA VAL A 512 12.96 11.29 -39.92
C VAL A 512 13.26 9.82 -39.67
N ALA A 513 12.46 9.16 -38.85
CA ALA A 513 12.47 7.70 -38.70
C ALA A 513 11.05 7.16 -38.52
N SER A 514 10.85 5.87 -38.79
CA SER A 514 9.56 5.19 -38.65
C SER A 514 9.69 3.91 -37.84
N TYR A 515 8.59 3.53 -37.18
CA TYR A 515 8.44 2.32 -36.41
C TYR A 515 7.19 1.54 -36.88
N PRO A 516 7.28 0.21 -37.07
CA PRO A 516 8.52 -0.56 -37.08
C PRO A 516 9.44 -0.10 -38.23
N ASP A 517 10.76 -0.13 -38.01
CA ASP A 517 11.72 0.26 -39.03
C ASP A 517 11.67 -0.79 -40.17
N PRO A 518 11.42 -0.38 -41.42
CA PRO A 518 11.27 -1.30 -42.55
C PRO A 518 12.57 -2.02 -42.94
N VAL A 519 13.73 -1.52 -42.49
CA VAL A 519 15.07 -2.04 -42.81
C VAL A 519 15.74 -2.67 -41.60
N LYS A 520 15.51 -2.14 -40.37
CA LYS A 520 16.17 -2.57 -39.14
C LYS A 520 15.19 -2.81 -37.98
N VAL A 521 14.67 -4.02 -37.91
CA VAL A 521 13.69 -4.50 -36.91
C VAL A 521 14.08 -4.24 -35.42
N LYS A 522 15.36 -3.97 -35.10
CA LYS A 522 15.85 -3.83 -33.71
C LYS A 522 16.14 -2.40 -33.25
N GLU A 523 15.94 -1.39 -34.10
CA GLU A 523 16.36 -0.04 -33.77
C GLU A 523 15.22 0.79 -33.13
N SER A 524 15.51 1.44 -32.00
CA SER A 524 14.55 2.34 -31.35
C SER A 524 14.35 3.62 -32.16
N LEU A 525 13.10 4.07 -32.27
CA LEU A 525 12.65 5.17 -33.14
C LEU A 525 13.45 6.48 -32.94
N PHE A 526 13.77 6.85 -31.70
CA PHE A 526 14.43 8.12 -31.39
C PHE A 526 15.90 8.18 -31.85
N PRO A 527 16.79 7.25 -31.47
CA PRO A 527 18.16 7.19 -32.01
C PRO A 527 18.26 7.14 -33.54
N ALA A 528 17.29 6.52 -34.23
CA ALA A 528 17.25 6.51 -35.68
C ALA A 528 17.00 7.90 -36.27
N ALA A 529 16.02 8.63 -35.74
CA ALA A 529 15.72 10.00 -36.15
C ALA A 529 16.88 10.96 -35.83
N ASP A 530 17.52 10.78 -34.67
CA ASP A 530 18.64 11.63 -34.23
C ASP A 530 19.85 11.50 -35.16
N ARG A 531 20.21 10.28 -35.57
CA ARG A 531 21.29 10.10 -36.56
C ARG A 531 20.93 10.66 -37.94
N ALA A 532 19.67 10.55 -38.34
CA ALA A 532 19.22 11.18 -39.58
C ALA A 532 19.34 12.71 -39.50
N LEU A 533 18.95 13.31 -38.36
CA LEU A 533 19.10 14.75 -38.12
C LEU A 533 20.57 15.17 -38.13
N TYR A 534 21.44 14.38 -37.49
CA TYR A 534 22.88 14.61 -37.51
C TYR A 534 23.44 14.60 -38.95
N ALA A 535 23.01 13.66 -39.79
CA ALA A 535 23.38 13.63 -41.21
C ALA A 535 22.88 14.87 -41.95
N ALA A 536 21.65 15.33 -41.69
CA ALA A 536 21.11 16.56 -42.31
C ALA A 536 21.95 17.81 -41.94
N LYS A 537 22.39 17.91 -40.68
CA LYS A 537 23.28 19.00 -40.23
C LYS A 537 24.66 18.95 -40.91
N HIS A 538 25.16 17.76 -41.21
CA HIS A 538 26.46 17.57 -41.85
C HIS A 538 26.42 17.78 -43.37
N ASP A 539 25.28 17.47 -44.01
CA ASP A 539 25.08 17.59 -45.47
C ASP A 539 24.72 19.01 -45.93
N GLY A 540 25.13 20.03 -45.17
CA GLY A 540 24.93 21.43 -45.52
C GLY A 540 23.68 22.09 -44.94
N ARG A 541 22.97 21.43 -44.01
CA ARG A 541 21.78 21.95 -43.31
C ARG A 541 20.61 22.23 -44.25
N ASN A 542 19.52 22.80 -43.72
CA ASN A 542 18.30 23.13 -44.46
C ASN A 542 17.84 21.97 -45.38
N CYS A 543 17.85 20.75 -44.84
CA CYS A 543 17.45 19.56 -45.58
C CYS A 543 16.80 18.51 -44.67
N VAL A 544 16.11 17.56 -45.29
CA VAL A 544 15.52 16.39 -44.63
C VAL A 544 16.39 15.16 -44.89
N ARG A 545 16.61 14.36 -43.87
CA ARG A 545 17.19 13.01 -43.97
C ARG A 545 16.31 12.00 -43.26
N SER A 546 16.24 10.80 -43.80
CA SER A 546 15.45 9.68 -43.24
C SER A 546 16.34 8.50 -42.90
N ALA A 547 16.07 7.84 -41.77
CA ALA A 547 16.70 6.58 -41.42
C ALA A 547 16.37 5.51 -42.49
N GLY A 548 17.38 4.75 -42.93
CA GLY A 548 17.20 3.60 -43.83
C GLY A 548 17.37 3.86 -45.33
N VAL A 549 17.68 5.09 -45.79
CA VAL A 549 17.98 5.35 -47.21
C VAL A 549 19.49 5.39 -47.43
N SER A 550 20.05 4.32 -47.99
CA SER A 550 21.39 4.34 -48.59
C SER A 550 21.36 5.22 -49.85
N HIS A 551 22.11 6.32 -49.84
CA HIS A 551 22.33 7.15 -51.01
C HIS A 551 23.12 6.37 -52.08
N GLU A 552 22.45 5.86 -53.12
CA GLU A 552 23.10 5.65 -54.42
C GLU A 552 23.24 7.02 -55.09
N SER A 553 24.49 7.46 -55.23
CA SER A 553 24.85 8.66 -55.98
C SER A 553 24.81 8.32 -57.47
N ALA A 554 24.04 9.08 -58.24
CA ALA A 554 23.98 9.01 -59.70
C ALA A 554 25.23 9.63 -60.35
#